data_AF-A0A662KM39-F1
#
_entry.id   AF-A0A662KM39-F1
#
_cell.length_a   1.000
_cell.length_b   1.000
_cell.length_c   1.000
_cell.angle_alpha   90.00
_cell.angle_beta   90.00
_cell.angle_gamma   90.00
#
_symmetry.space_group_name_H-M   'P 1'
#
loop_
_entity.id
_entity.type
_entity.pdbx_description
1 polymer ?
#
loop_
_entity_poly.entity_id
_entity_poly.type
_entity_poly.pdbx_seq_one_letter_code
_entity_poly.pdbx_strand_id
1 'polypeptide(L)'
;MVLRVKYRDLFKRAFSKAREELLREKLELSVKRETVKEAEDEIAKRAGVPEGYVIVDIPGKDILLSEPRIKRMDVGVESNGEIIPLSRFTPLAHALQQREITEWAVMVCCPEKYRTEVARQAERVLFE
;
A
#
# COMPACT_ATOMS: atom_id res chain seq x y z
N MET A 1 5.70 5.98 -20.13
CA MET A 1 5.67 6.42 -18.71
C MET A 1 6.24 7.82 -18.47
N VAL A 2 7.40 8.21 -19.00
CA VAL A 2 8.05 9.51 -18.69
C VAL A 2 7.16 10.74 -18.96
N LEU A 3 6.40 10.75 -20.08
CA LEU A 3 5.51 11.87 -20.42
C LEU A 3 4.41 12.09 -19.37
N ARG A 4 3.87 11.01 -18.80
CA ARG A 4 2.81 11.07 -17.78
C ARG A 4 3.26 11.80 -16.52
N VAL A 5 4.50 11.56 -16.10
CA VAL A 5 5.13 12.30 -14.99
C VAL A 5 5.34 13.77 -15.35
N LYS A 6 5.91 14.06 -16.53
CA LYS A 6 6.18 15.44 -16.99
C LYS A 6 4.93 16.31 -17.04
N TYR A 7 3.80 15.74 -17.48
CA TYR A 7 2.54 16.45 -17.66
C TYR A 7 1.55 16.26 -16.51
N ARG A 8 1.98 15.67 -15.37
CA ARG A 8 1.12 15.40 -14.20
C ARG A 8 -0.14 14.58 -14.52
N ASP A 9 -0.11 13.84 -15.61
CA ASP A 9 -1.10 12.82 -15.93
C ASP A 9 -0.72 11.55 -15.17
N LEU A 10 -0.97 11.48 -13.86
CA LEU A 10 -0.61 10.32 -13.03
C LEU A 10 -1.71 9.25 -13.06
N PHE A 11 -1.37 8.00 -12.78
CA PHE A 11 -2.41 6.98 -12.58
C PHE A 11 -3.22 7.31 -11.32
N LYS A 12 -4.49 6.92 -11.35
CA LYS A 12 -5.42 7.08 -10.26
C LYS A 12 -5.61 5.73 -9.58
N ARG A 13 -5.72 5.76 -8.26
CA ARG A 13 -6.09 4.61 -7.44
C ARG A 13 -7.51 4.19 -7.81
N ALA A 14 -7.62 3.01 -8.39
CA ALA A 14 -8.88 2.38 -8.79
C ALA A 14 -9.43 1.50 -7.66
N PHE A 15 -8.54 0.70 -7.03
CA PHE A 15 -8.89 -0.21 -5.95
C PHE A 15 -7.80 -0.16 -4.86
N SER A 16 -8.19 -0.33 -3.60
CA SER A 16 -7.25 -0.56 -2.50
C SER A 16 -7.96 -1.21 -1.33
N LYS A 17 -7.28 -2.14 -0.65
CA LYS A 17 -7.69 -2.64 0.66
C LYS A 17 -6.54 -2.48 1.66
N ALA A 18 -6.85 -1.97 2.84
CA ALA A 18 -5.96 -1.93 3.97
C ALA A 18 -5.78 -3.32 4.58
N ARG A 19 -4.72 -3.49 5.36
CA ARG A 19 -4.40 -4.77 5.99
C ARG A 19 -5.46 -5.18 7.02
N GLU A 20 -6.00 -4.22 7.73
CA GLU A 20 -7.07 -4.40 8.72
C GLU A 20 -8.38 -4.85 8.06
N GLU A 21 -8.66 -4.37 6.84
CA GLU A 21 -9.84 -4.79 6.07
C GLU A 21 -9.73 -6.26 5.66
N LEU A 22 -8.56 -6.68 5.15
CA LEU A 22 -8.30 -8.09 4.80
C LEU A 22 -8.44 -9.01 6.02
N LEU A 23 -7.90 -8.61 7.18
CA LEU A 23 -8.02 -9.37 8.42
C LEU A 23 -9.47 -9.48 8.91
N ARG A 24 -10.23 -8.38 8.82
CA ARG A 24 -11.64 -8.33 9.25
C ARG A 24 -12.53 -9.23 8.38
N GLU A 25 -12.30 -9.20 7.07
CA GLU A 25 -13.08 -9.95 6.09
C GLU A 25 -12.54 -11.37 5.85
N LYS A 26 -11.43 -11.74 6.49
CA LYS A 26 -10.71 -13.01 6.29
C LYS A 26 -10.38 -13.26 4.81
N LEU A 27 -10.07 -12.19 4.08
CA LEU A 27 -9.67 -12.25 2.68
C LEU A 27 -8.17 -12.56 2.59
N GLU A 28 -7.84 -13.53 1.75
CA GLU A 28 -6.47 -13.82 1.36
C GLU A 28 -6.28 -13.41 -0.10
N LEU A 29 -5.12 -12.81 -0.41
CA LEU A 29 -4.79 -12.45 -1.78
C LEU A 29 -4.46 -13.73 -2.56
N SER A 30 -5.16 -13.96 -3.68
CA SER A 30 -4.83 -15.02 -4.64
C SER A 30 -3.48 -14.78 -5.33
N VAL A 31 -3.01 -13.52 -5.32
CA VAL A 31 -1.81 -13.07 -6.03
C VAL A 31 -0.65 -12.89 -5.06
N LYS A 32 0.52 -13.41 -5.44
CA LYS A 32 1.80 -13.19 -4.74
C LYS A 32 2.66 -12.24 -5.55
N ARG A 33 3.72 -11.70 -4.94
CA ARG A 33 4.65 -10.76 -5.60
C ARG A 33 5.21 -11.29 -6.93
N GLU A 34 5.42 -12.60 -7.04
CA GLU A 34 5.94 -13.24 -8.25
C GLU A 34 4.90 -13.29 -9.39
N THR A 35 3.61 -13.29 -9.07
CA THR A 35 2.49 -13.37 -10.03
C THR A 35 1.78 -12.02 -10.24
N VAL A 36 2.28 -10.93 -9.64
CA VAL A 36 1.71 -9.57 -9.77
C VAL A 36 1.54 -9.16 -11.23
N LYS A 37 2.53 -9.46 -12.07
CA LYS A 37 2.48 -9.09 -13.49
C LYS A 37 1.35 -9.80 -14.23
N GLU A 38 1.11 -11.08 -13.92
CA GLU A 38 0.01 -11.84 -14.52
C GLU A 38 -1.34 -11.24 -14.11
N ALA A 39 -1.47 -10.81 -12.85
CA ALA A 39 -2.66 -10.11 -12.37
C ALA A 39 -2.85 -8.74 -13.03
N GLU A 40 -1.79 -7.96 -13.23
CA GLU A 40 -1.84 -6.68 -13.95
C GLU A 40 -2.35 -6.87 -15.39
N ASP A 41 -1.80 -7.84 -16.11
CA ASP A 41 -2.15 -8.14 -17.50
C ASP A 41 -3.58 -8.67 -17.60
N GLU A 42 -4.01 -9.51 -16.65
CA GLU A 42 -5.36 -10.03 -16.58
C GLU A 42 -6.40 -8.93 -16.30
N ILE A 43 -6.14 -8.07 -15.31
CA ILE A 43 -6.99 -6.92 -15.00
C ILE A 43 -7.06 -5.98 -16.22
N ALA A 44 -5.93 -5.68 -16.86
CA ALA A 44 -5.88 -4.83 -18.04
C ALA A 44 -6.73 -5.40 -19.19
N LYS A 45 -6.58 -6.71 -19.47
CA LYS A 45 -7.35 -7.42 -20.49
C LYS A 45 -8.85 -7.40 -20.20
N ARG A 46 -9.26 -7.74 -18.98
CA ARG A 46 -10.67 -7.77 -18.57
C ARG A 46 -11.31 -6.38 -18.58
N ALA A 47 -10.54 -5.34 -18.25
CA ALA A 47 -11.02 -3.95 -18.16
C ALA A 47 -10.84 -3.13 -19.46
N GLY A 48 -10.27 -3.72 -20.51
CA GLY A 48 -10.04 -3.02 -21.79
C GLY A 48 -8.99 -1.90 -21.70
N VAL A 49 -8.05 -2.03 -20.77
CA VAL A 49 -6.93 -1.10 -20.59
C VAL A 49 -5.76 -1.56 -21.46
N PRO A 50 -5.00 -0.65 -22.10
CA PRO A 50 -3.74 -1.03 -22.74
C PRO A 50 -2.79 -1.76 -21.78
N GLU A 51 -2.09 -2.77 -22.28
CA GLU A 51 -1.09 -3.52 -21.50
C GLU A 51 -0.04 -2.58 -20.88
N GLY A 52 0.35 -2.86 -19.64
CA GLY A 52 1.30 -2.02 -18.88
C GLY A 52 0.73 -0.70 -18.34
N TYR A 53 -0.60 -0.49 -18.43
CA TYR A 53 -1.28 0.68 -17.85
C TYR A 53 -2.13 0.34 -16.61
N VAL A 54 -2.05 -0.89 -16.12
CA VAL A 54 -2.52 -1.27 -14.78
C VAL A 54 -1.29 -1.57 -13.93
N ILE A 55 -1.28 -1.05 -12.71
CA ILE A 55 -0.24 -1.32 -11.72
C ILE A 55 -0.89 -1.92 -10.49
N VAL A 56 -0.43 -3.08 -10.05
CA VAL A 56 -0.81 -3.73 -8.80
C VAL A 56 0.37 -3.60 -7.84
N ASP A 57 0.17 -2.85 -6.77
CA ASP A 57 1.17 -2.61 -5.74
C ASP A 57 0.83 -3.42 -4.48
N ILE A 58 1.70 -4.37 -4.15
CA ILE A 58 1.66 -5.16 -2.92
C ILE A 58 2.94 -4.84 -2.13
N PRO A 59 2.82 -4.01 -1.07
CA PRO A 59 3.91 -3.69 -0.17
C PRO A 59 4.55 -4.97 0.39
N GLY A 60 5.86 -5.13 0.18
CA GLY A 60 6.60 -6.25 0.76
C GLY A 60 7.22 -5.94 2.11
N LYS A 61 7.73 -6.98 2.78
CA LYS A 61 8.41 -6.87 4.07
C LYS A 61 9.66 -6.00 4.03
N ASP A 62 10.23 -5.79 2.85
CA ASP A 62 11.38 -4.91 2.57
C ASP A 62 11.09 -3.44 2.90
N ILE A 63 9.84 -2.98 2.87
CA ILE A 63 9.47 -1.62 3.30
C ILE A 63 9.85 -1.36 4.76
N LEU A 64 9.82 -2.38 5.62
CA LEU A 64 10.28 -2.26 7.01
C LEU A 64 11.79 -2.04 7.13
N LEU A 65 12.57 -2.46 6.12
CA LEU A 65 14.01 -2.25 6.06
C LEU A 65 14.36 -0.86 5.51
N SER A 66 13.59 -0.38 4.53
CA SER A 66 13.78 0.93 3.91
C SER A 66 13.19 2.08 4.73
N GLU A 67 12.27 1.80 5.66
CA GLU A 67 11.77 2.79 6.62
C GLU A 67 12.13 2.55 8.09
N PRO A 68 13.42 2.66 8.45
CA PRO A 68 13.88 2.55 9.84
C PRO A 68 13.49 3.77 10.70
N ARG A 69 12.93 4.83 10.10
CA ARG A 69 12.58 6.08 10.80
C ARG A 69 11.64 5.85 11.98
N ILE A 70 10.72 4.88 11.87
CA ILE A 70 9.73 4.58 12.91
C ILE A 70 10.39 3.97 14.17
N LYS A 71 11.37 3.07 14.01
CA LYS A 71 12.13 2.51 15.15
C LYS A 71 13.08 3.53 15.80
N ARG A 72 13.52 4.56 15.07
CA ARG A 72 14.45 5.59 15.56
C ARG A 72 13.78 6.79 16.24
N MET A 73 12.45 6.88 16.23
CA MET A 73 11.72 7.99 16.87
C MET A 73 11.63 7.88 18.39
N ASP A 74 12.09 6.77 18.99
CA ASP A 74 12.06 6.60 20.44
C ASP A 74 13.23 7.35 21.09
N VAL A 75 13.11 8.67 21.14
CA VAL A 75 14.04 9.53 21.88
C VAL A 75 13.91 9.22 23.37
N GLY A 76 15.02 8.89 24.01
CA GLY A 76 15.06 8.71 25.46
C GLY A 76 14.96 10.06 26.18
N VAL A 77 14.08 10.13 27.16
CA VAL A 77 13.91 11.29 28.05
C VAL A 77 14.43 10.89 29.42
N GLU A 78 15.37 11.67 29.96
CA GLU A 78 15.82 11.48 31.33
C GLU A 78 14.72 11.94 32.29
N SER A 79 14.39 11.08 33.26
CA SER A 79 13.43 11.35 34.30
C SER A 79 13.85 10.60 35.56
N ASN A 80 14.23 11.33 36.61
CA ASN A 80 14.61 10.80 37.91
C ASN A 80 15.76 9.78 37.89
N GLY A 81 16.76 10.00 37.04
CA GLY A 81 17.93 9.14 36.89
C GLY A 81 17.74 7.97 35.93
N GLU A 82 16.55 7.82 35.34
CA GLU A 82 16.25 6.79 34.33
C GLU A 82 16.00 7.41 32.96
N ILE A 83 16.44 6.73 31.90
CA ILE A 83 16.12 7.11 30.52
C ILE A 83 14.87 6.34 30.10
N ILE A 84 13.77 7.07 29.90
CA ILE A 84 12.47 6.52 29.54
C ILE A 84 12.09 6.97 28.12
N PRO A 85 11.61 6.05 27.25
CA PRO A 85 11.06 6.37 25.94
C PRO A 85 10.05 7.54 25.92
N LEU A 86 10.19 8.49 24.98
CA LEU A 86 9.22 9.58 24.78
C LEU A 86 7.79 9.05 24.52
N SER A 87 7.68 7.90 23.84
CA SER A 87 6.42 7.19 23.60
C SER A 87 5.64 6.86 24.88
N ARG A 88 6.29 6.75 26.04
CA ARG A 88 5.63 6.53 27.34
C ARG A 88 5.08 7.81 27.99
N PHE A 89 5.60 8.97 27.62
CA PHE A 89 5.17 10.26 28.18
C PHE A 89 4.06 10.92 27.37
N THR A 90 3.96 10.64 26.07
CA THR A 90 2.94 11.25 25.21
C THR A 90 2.27 10.24 24.28
N PRO A 91 0.93 10.21 24.26
CA PRO A 91 0.16 9.42 23.30
C PRO A 91 0.49 9.75 21.83
N LEU A 92 0.95 10.97 21.54
CA LEU A 92 1.31 11.36 20.18
C LEU A 92 2.54 10.58 19.68
N ALA A 93 3.59 10.48 20.48
CA ALA A 93 4.78 9.73 20.10
C ALA A 93 4.47 8.22 19.99
N HIS A 94 3.59 7.72 20.85
CA HIS A 94 3.11 6.34 20.75
C HIS A 94 2.33 6.08 19.44
N ALA A 95 1.39 6.97 19.10
CA ALA A 95 0.57 6.85 17.89
C ALA A 95 1.43 6.94 16.61
N LEU A 96 2.47 7.78 16.60
CA LEU A 96 3.39 7.88 15.48
C LEU A 96 4.21 6.60 15.25
N GLN A 97 4.55 5.86 16.32
CA GLN A 97 5.24 4.58 16.20
C GLN A 97 4.35 3.45 15.66
N GLN A 98 3.05 3.50 15.96
CA GLN A 98 2.10 2.47 15.56
C GLN A 98 1.58 2.61 14.13
N ARG A 99 1.80 3.76 13.49
CA ARG A 99 1.33 4.00 12.13
C ARG A 99 2.02 3.04 11.16
N GLU A 100 1.24 2.21 10.45
CA GLU A 100 1.77 1.40 9.35
C GLU A 100 2.38 2.31 8.27
N ILE A 101 3.48 1.85 7.66
CA ILE A 101 4.24 2.63 6.66
C ILE A 101 3.40 2.84 5.40
N THR A 102 2.59 1.84 5.05
CA THR A 102 1.69 1.86 3.90
C THR A 102 0.25 1.79 4.37
N GLU A 103 -0.61 2.59 3.75
CA GLU A 103 -2.05 2.62 4.08
C GLU A 103 -2.82 1.47 3.41
N TRP A 104 -2.19 0.70 2.53
CA TRP A 104 -2.80 -0.42 1.81
C TRP A 104 -1.97 -1.69 1.97
N ALA A 105 -2.66 -2.84 1.95
CA ALA A 105 -2.04 -4.15 1.76
C ALA A 105 -1.98 -4.52 0.27
N VAL A 106 -2.94 -4.02 -0.52
CA VAL A 106 -2.92 -4.07 -1.98
C VAL A 106 -3.54 -2.81 -2.55
N MET A 107 -2.97 -2.29 -3.64
CA MET A 107 -3.51 -1.16 -4.38
C MET A 107 -3.44 -1.43 -5.88
N VAL A 108 -4.48 -1.04 -6.62
CA VAL A 108 -4.49 -1.08 -8.08
C VAL A 108 -4.67 0.32 -8.64
N CYS A 109 -3.80 0.70 -9.58
CA CYS A 109 -3.75 2.01 -10.20
C CYS A 109 -3.88 1.89 -11.73
N CYS A 110 -4.59 2.82 -12.35
CA CYS A 110 -4.76 2.87 -13.81
C CYS A 110 -5.01 4.31 -14.30
N PRO A 111 -5.08 4.58 -15.62
CA PRO A 111 -5.58 5.86 -16.12
C PRO A 111 -7.00 6.14 -15.61
N GLU A 112 -7.28 7.42 -15.37
CA GLU A 112 -8.56 7.87 -14.80
C GLU A 112 -9.78 7.36 -15.56
N LYS A 113 -9.71 7.32 -16.90
CA LYS A 113 -10.77 6.83 -17.78
C LYS A 113 -11.25 5.41 -17.45
N TYR A 114 -10.37 4.55 -16.92
CA TYR A 114 -10.67 3.13 -16.68
C TYR A 114 -10.94 2.81 -15.21
N ARG A 115 -10.93 3.81 -14.33
CA ARG A 115 -10.95 3.63 -12.87
C ARG A 115 -12.06 2.70 -12.39
N THR A 116 -13.28 2.90 -12.85
CA THR A 116 -14.45 2.12 -12.41
C THR A 116 -14.36 0.66 -12.85
N GLU A 117 -13.99 0.43 -14.10
CA GLU A 117 -13.93 -0.93 -14.64
C GLU A 117 -12.75 -1.70 -14.04
N VAL A 118 -11.59 -1.07 -13.90
CA VAL A 118 -10.41 -1.64 -13.23
C VAL A 118 -10.72 -2.00 -11.78
N ALA A 119 -11.45 -1.16 -11.05
CA ALA A 119 -11.82 -1.46 -9.67
C ALA A 119 -12.64 -2.76 -9.56
N ARG A 120 -13.63 -2.93 -10.44
CA ARG A 120 -14.48 -4.13 -10.50
C ARG A 120 -13.70 -5.39 -10.85
N GLN A 121 -12.79 -5.31 -11.84
CA GLN A 121 -12.02 -6.47 -12.25
C GLN A 121 -10.90 -6.81 -11.25
N ALA A 122 -10.31 -5.80 -10.60
CA ALA A 122 -9.30 -5.98 -9.57
C ALA A 122 -9.84 -6.80 -8.39
N GLU A 123 -11.03 -6.46 -7.89
CA GLU A 123 -11.63 -7.21 -6.78
C GLU A 123 -11.78 -8.71 -7.10
N ARG A 124 -12.22 -9.03 -8.33
CA ARG A 124 -12.35 -10.41 -8.79
C ARG A 124 -11.01 -11.11 -8.95
N VAL A 125 -10.06 -10.50 -9.65
CA VAL A 125 -8.76 -11.13 -9.94
C VAL A 125 -7.92 -11.32 -8.66
N LEU A 126 -8.07 -10.43 -7.67
CA LEU A 126 -7.25 -10.47 -6.46
C LEU A 126 -7.79 -11.39 -5.37
N PHE A 127 -9.10 -11.70 -5.36
CA PHE A 127 -9.76 -12.41 -4.25
C PHE A 127 -10.70 -13.56 -4.67
N GLU A 128 -11.03 -13.71 -5.96
CA GLU A 128 -11.67 -14.93 -6.50
C GLU A 128 -10.61 -15.89 -7.06
#